data_AF-A0AAE9DPT5-F1
#
_entry.id   AF-A0AAE9DPT5-F1
#
_cell.length_a   1.000
_cell.length_b   1.000
_cell.length_c   1.000
_cell.angle_alpha   90.00
_cell.angle_beta   90.00
_cell.angle_gamma   90.00
#
_symmetry.space_group_name_H-M   'P 1'
#
loop_
_entity.id
_entity.type
_entity.pdbx_description
1 polymer ?
#
loop_
_entity_poly.entity_id
_entity_poly.type
_entity_poly.pdbx_seq_one_letter_code
_entity_poly.pdbx_strand_id
1 'polypeptide(L)'
;MSSTRGWYEIRGKTLNIWEGVLTLYHTNLAFCQLFKIFQDEIFEIHVELEDYGIEKMESDGYWECVEIRGEVSNGAHFLCHSLNTEHALKILKVLPTAITSITVRMDPNPCRNWEKPKIKERIQNWQKLMTSMCEFPENSKIILDSNMLS
;
A
#
# COMPACT_ATOMS: atom_id res chain seq x y z
N MET A 1 9.78 -19.74 -15.45
CA MET A 1 9.54 -18.36 -14.96
C MET A 1 10.27 -18.21 -13.66
N SER A 2 11.35 -17.42 -13.64
CA SER A 2 12.05 -17.07 -12.40
C SER A 2 11.08 -16.32 -11.51
N SER A 3 10.58 -16.96 -10.46
CA SER A 3 9.72 -16.32 -9.47
C SER A 3 10.41 -15.04 -8.99
N THR A 4 9.74 -13.90 -9.11
CA THR A 4 10.14 -12.59 -8.59
C THR A 4 10.06 -12.58 -7.05
N ARG A 5 10.72 -13.57 -6.41
CA ARG A 5 10.82 -13.76 -4.96
C ARG A 5 11.38 -12.46 -4.38
N GLY A 6 10.52 -11.66 -3.75
CA GLY A 6 10.85 -10.32 -3.24
C GLY A 6 9.92 -9.20 -3.70
N TRP A 7 8.97 -9.48 -4.60
CA TRP A 7 7.94 -8.53 -5.02
C TRP A 7 6.54 -9.00 -4.67
N TYR A 8 6.22 -10.24 -5.03
CA TYR A 8 4.95 -10.86 -4.70
C TYR A 8 5.07 -12.38 -4.62
N GLU A 9 4.02 -13.01 -4.13
CA GLU A 9 3.76 -14.43 -4.29
C GLU A 9 2.27 -14.74 -4.40
N ILE A 10 1.93 -15.83 -5.08
CA ILE A 10 0.54 -16.28 -5.23
C ILE A 10 0.30 -17.41 -4.24
N ARG A 11 -0.63 -17.19 -3.30
CA ARG A 11 -1.09 -18.18 -2.31
C ARG A 11 -2.54 -18.56 -2.61
N GLY A 12 -2.75 -19.68 -3.31
CA GLY A 12 -4.08 -20.04 -3.81
C GLY A 12 -4.59 -18.99 -4.81
N LYS A 13 -5.74 -18.37 -4.52
CA LYS A 13 -6.35 -17.31 -5.35
C LYS A 13 -6.02 -15.88 -4.87
N THR A 14 -4.93 -15.74 -4.12
CA THR A 14 -4.51 -14.46 -3.53
C THR A 14 -3.13 -14.09 -4.05
N LEU A 15 -2.99 -12.88 -4.58
CA LEU A 15 -1.68 -12.29 -4.82
C LEU A 15 -1.27 -11.48 -3.58
N ASN A 16 -0.20 -11.92 -2.93
CA ASN A 16 0.39 -11.26 -1.78
C ASN A 16 1.58 -10.44 -2.26
N ILE A 17 1.57 -9.13 -2.08
CA ILE A 17 2.73 -8.28 -2.32
C ILE A 17 3.55 -8.09 -1.04
N TRP A 18 4.87 -8.08 -1.19
CA TRP A 18 5.78 -7.87 -0.06
C TRP A 18 5.89 -6.38 0.30
N GLU A 19 6.38 -6.11 1.50
CA GLU A 19 6.69 -4.76 1.97
C GLU A 19 7.52 -3.95 0.94
N GLY A 20 7.20 -2.66 0.83
CA GLY A 20 7.91 -1.73 -0.05
C GLY A 20 7.50 -1.84 -1.51
N VAL A 21 6.61 -2.78 -1.85
CA VAL A 21 6.01 -2.91 -3.17
C VAL A 21 4.67 -2.21 -3.17
N LEU A 22 4.41 -1.43 -4.21
CA LEU A 22 3.08 -0.91 -4.52
C LEU A 22 2.50 -1.70 -5.67
N THR A 23 1.27 -2.18 -5.50
CA THR A 23 0.48 -2.75 -6.60
C THR A 23 -0.55 -1.75 -7.09
N LEU A 24 -0.77 -1.72 -8.41
CA LEU A 24 -1.84 -1.00 -9.08
C LEU A 24 -2.62 -2.01 -9.95
N TYR A 25 -3.92 -2.11 -9.76
CA TYR A 25 -4.73 -3.16 -10.38
C TYR A 25 -6.19 -2.70 -10.59
N HIS A 26 -6.86 -3.29 -11.57
CA HIS A 26 -8.31 -3.10 -11.75
C HIS A 26 -9.11 -4.19 -11.04
N THR A 27 -10.40 -3.95 -10.83
CA THR A 27 -11.31 -4.86 -10.11
C THR A 27 -11.39 -6.27 -10.72
N ASN A 28 -11.13 -6.42 -12.02
CA ASN A 28 -11.12 -7.73 -12.69
C ASN A 28 -9.89 -8.59 -12.36
N LEU A 29 -8.86 -8.01 -11.72
CA LEU A 29 -7.62 -8.67 -11.31
C LEU A 29 -6.93 -9.49 -12.41
N ALA A 30 -7.18 -9.19 -13.69
CA ALA A 30 -6.59 -9.90 -14.81
C ALA A 30 -5.12 -9.48 -15.05
N PHE A 31 -4.76 -8.28 -14.61
CA PHE A 31 -3.40 -7.76 -14.66
C PHE A 31 -3.14 -6.85 -13.45
N CYS A 32 -1.88 -6.71 -13.09
CA CYS A 32 -1.43 -5.64 -12.20
C CYS A 32 -0.07 -5.10 -12.60
N GLN A 33 0.21 -3.87 -12.15
CA GLN A 33 1.53 -3.26 -12.17
C GLN A 33 2.08 -3.27 -10.76
N LEU A 34 3.33 -3.68 -10.61
CA LEU A 34 4.04 -3.60 -9.34
C LEU A 34 5.17 -2.59 -9.47
N PHE A 35 5.32 -1.76 -8.45
CA PHE A 35 6.36 -0.74 -8.34
C PHE A 35 7.17 -0.96 -7.07
N LYS A 36 8.49 -0.73 -7.15
CA LYS A 36 9.38 -0.76 -5.99
C LYS A 36 10.46 0.28 -6.13
N ILE A 37 10.80 0.96 -5.04
CA ILE A 37 11.92 1.90 -5.01
C ILE A 37 13.12 1.20 -4.39
N PHE A 38 14.25 1.23 -5.09
CA PHE A 38 15.52 0.73 -4.58
C PHE A 38 16.63 1.67 -4.98
N GLN A 39 17.41 2.16 -4.01
CA GLN A 39 18.48 3.15 -4.24
C GLN A 39 18.02 4.39 -5.02
N ASP A 40 16.82 4.90 -4.68
CA ASP A 40 16.14 6.02 -5.35
C ASP A 40 15.77 5.78 -6.84
N GLU A 41 15.96 4.57 -7.36
CA GLU A 41 15.45 4.16 -8.66
C GLU A 41 14.07 3.49 -8.52
N ILE A 42 13.19 3.77 -9.48
CA ILE A 42 11.86 3.16 -9.57
C ILE A 42 11.94 1.98 -10.52
N PHE A 43 11.60 0.80 -10.01
CA PHE A 43 11.42 -0.40 -10.79
C PHE A 43 9.94 -0.65 -10.99
N GLU A 44 9.56 -1.08 -12.19
CA GLU A 44 8.20 -1.43 -12.56
C GLU A 44 8.19 -2.81 -13.21
N ILE A 45 7.21 -3.64 -12.85
CA ILE A 45 6.91 -4.89 -13.57
C ILE A 45 5.41 -5.03 -13.80
N HIS A 46 5.07 -5.63 -14.94
CA HIS A 46 3.70 -6.00 -15.31
C HIS A 46 3.50 -7.49 -15.05
N VAL A 47 2.40 -7.84 -14.40
CA VAL A 47 2.06 -9.23 -14.08
C VAL A 47 0.70 -9.57 -14.68
N GLU A 48 0.69 -10.57 -15.55
CA GLU A 48 -0.54 -11.18 -16.08
C GLU A 48 -1.07 -12.21 -15.07
N LEU A 49 -2.35 -12.08 -14.71
CA LEU A 49 -2.99 -12.83 -13.63
C LEU A 49 -4.21 -13.64 -14.10
N GLU A 50 -4.63 -13.48 -15.36
CA GLU A 50 -5.82 -14.10 -15.93
C GLU A 50 -5.85 -15.63 -15.74
N ASP A 51 -4.72 -16.30 -15.99
CA ASP A 51 -4.59 -17.76 -15.86
C ASP A 51 -4.55 -18.25 -14.41
N TYR A 52 -4.35 -17.36 -13.43
CA TYR A 52 -4.20 -17.72 -12.02
C TYR A 52 -5.50 -17.66 -11.23
N GLY A 53 -6.57 -17.09 -11.81
CA GLY A 53 -7.87 -16.97 -11.16
C GLY A 53 -7.81 -16.21 -9.83
N ILE A 54 -7.04 -15.12 -9.79
CA ILE A 54 -6.87 -14.30 -8.58
C ILE A 54 -8.20 -13.62 -8.22
N GLU A 55 -8.61 -13.77 -6.96
CA GLU A 55 -9.85 -13.20 -6.41
C GLU A 55 -9.58 -12.03 -5.47
N LYS A 56 -8.37 -11.92 -4.91
CA LYS A 56 -8.00 -10.84 -4.00
C LYS A 56 -6.51 -10.49 -4.03
N MET A 57 -6.23 -9.24 -3.67
CA MET A 57 -4.92 -8.67 -3.45
C MET A 57 -4.71 -8.47 -1.95
N GLU A 58 -3.60 -8.98 -1.43
CA GLU A 58 -3.16 -8.79 -0.06
C GLU A 58 -1.72 -8.29 -0.03
N SER A 59 -1.31 -7.77 1.11
CA SER A 59 0.06 -7.34 1.31
C SER A 59 0.57 -7.84 2.64
N ASP A 60 1.77 -8.41 2.63
CA ASP A 60 2.47 -8.85 3.83
C ASP A 60 3.45 -7.73 4.24
N GLY A 61 3.01 -6.93 5.21
CA GLY A 61 3.83 -5.92 5.88
C GLY A 61 4.26 -6.38 7.27
N TYR A 62 5.33 -5.78 7.80
CA TYR A 62 5.61 -5.91 9.23
C TYR A 62 4.51 -5.24 10.05
N TRP A 63 4.29 -5.72 11.26
CA TRP A 63 3.37 -5.14 12.26
C TRP A 63 3.61 -3.64 12.55
N GLU A 64 4.82 -3.12 12.27
CA GLU A 64 5.18 -1.70 12.39
C GLU A 64 4.78 -0.85 11.17
N CYS A 65 4.51 -1.50 10.03
CA CYS A 65 4.07 -0.86 8.80
C CYS A 65 2.62 -0.37 8.91
N VAL A 66 2.26 0.51 7.99
CA VAL A 66 0.87 0.83 7.69
C VAL A 66 0.49 0.21 6.35
N GLU A 67 -0.74 -0.25 6.25
CA GLU A 67 -1.33 -0.64 4.97
C GLU A 67 -1.97 0.60 4.34
N ILE A 68 -1.63 0.88 3.09
CA ILE A 68 -2.19 1.98 2.31
C ILE A 68 -2.95 1.38 1.14
N ARG A 69 -4.24 1.72 1.03
CA ARG A 69 -5.12 1.35 -0.08
C ARG A 69 -5.78 2.58 -0.66
N GLY A 70 -6.23 2.51 -1.90
CA GLY A 70 -7.02 3.60 -2.47
C GLY A 70 -7.37 3.38 -3.92
N GLU A 71 -7.91 4.43 -4.53
CA GLU A 71 -8.29 4.48 -5.93
C GLU A 71 -7.60 5.66 -6.62
N VAL A 72 -7.32 5.50 -7.90
CA VAL A 72 -6.83 6.56 -8.77
C VAL A 72 -7.87 6.91 -9.84
N SER A 73 -7.70 8.05 -10.50
CA SER A 73 -8.73 8.66 -11.37
C SER A 73 -9.14 7.84 -12.60
N ASN A 74 -8.36 6.82 -12.99
CA ASN A 74 -8.72 5.89 -14.06
C ASN A 74 -9.53 4.66 -13.57
N GLY A 75 -9.92 4.64 -12.29
CA GLY A 75 -10.66 3.54 -11.67
C GLY A 75 -9.81 2.34 -11.27
N ALA A 76 -8.49 2.41 -11.37
CA ALA A 76 -7.61 1.40 -10.77
C ALA A 76 -7.50 1.60 -9.25
N HIS A 77 -7.26 0.50 -8.56
CA HIS A 77 -6.99 0.44 -7.13
C HIS A 77 -5.49 0.27 -6.90
N PHE A 78 -4.99 0.80 -5.78
CA PHE A 78 -3.63 0.51 -5.33
C PHE A 78 -3.59 -0.04 -3.91
N LEU A 79 -2.53 -0.80 -3.62
CA LEU A 79 -2.24 -1.35 -2.30
C LEU A 79 -0.72 -1.36 -2.07
N CYS A 80 -0.27 -0.95 -0.89
CA CYS A 80 1.12 -1.12 -0.45
C CYS A 80 1.24 -1.14 1.07
N HIS A 81 2.33 -1.71 1.58
CA HIS A 81 2.78 -1.48 2.95
C HIS A 81 3.95 -0.51 2.98
N SER A 82 3.93 0.41 3.95
CA SER A 82 5.02 1.36 4.17
C SER A 82 5.34 1.53 5.65
N LEU A 83 6.62 1.57 6.00
CA LEU A 83 7.10 1.79 7.37
C LEU A 83 6.88 3.23 7.84
N ASN A 84 7.04 4.19 6.93
CA ASN A 84 7.03 5.62 7.25
C ASN A 84 6.45 6.46 6.12
N THR A 85 6.16 7.72 6.42
CA THR A 85 5.53 8.66 5.49
C THR A 85 6.47 9.12 4.38
N GLU A 86 7.79 9.07 4.58
CA GLU A 86 8.78 9.44 3.56
C GLU A 86 8.79 8.41 2.42
N HIS A 87 8.92 7.13 2.77
CA HIS A 87 8.82 6.04 1.80
C HIS A 87 7.46 6.05 1.10
N ALA A 88 6.37 6.22 1.86
CA ALA A 88 5.02 6.30 1.31
C ALA A 88 4.87 7.47 0.32
N LEU A 89 5.41 8.64 0.63
CA LEU A 89 5.40 9.78 -0.28
C LEU A 89 6.12 9.47 -1.60
N LYS A 90 7.30 8.83 -1.53
CA LYS A 90 8.06 8.48 -2.72
C LYS A 90 7.31 7.45 -3.57
N ILE A 91 6.82 6.37 -2.95
CA ILE A 91 6.18 5.27 -3.69
C ILE A 91 4.81 5.68 -4.24
N LEU A 92 4.02 6.49 -3.54
CA LEU A 92 2.71 6.93 -4.05
C LEU A 92 2.84 7.88 -5.26
N LYS A 93 3.96 8.60 -5.38
CA LYS A 93 4.23 9.47 -6.55
C LYS A 93 4.53 8.70 -7.83
N VAL A 94 4.77 7.38 -7.76
CA VAL A 94 4.97 6.55 -8.97
C VAL A 94 3.65 6.24 -9.68
N LEU A 95 2.52 6.46 -9.01
CA LEU A 95 1.19 6.24 -9.59
C LEU A 95 1.01 7.12 -10.83
N PRO A 96 0.53 6.56 -11.95
CA PRO A 96 0.46 7.27 -13.23
C PRO A 96 -0.63 8.34 -13.28
N THR A 97 -1.55 8.34 -12.32
CA THR A 97 -2.73 9.20 -12.27
C THR A 97 -3.02 9.65 -10.83
N ALA A 98 -3.86 10.69 -10.69
CA ALA A 98 -4.19 11.28 -9.40
C ALA A 98 -4.93 10.28 -8.49
N ILE A 99 -4.60 10.32 -7.19
CA ILE A 99 -5.29 9.54 -6.15
C ILE A 99 -6.61 10.24 -5.81
N THR A 100 -7.73 9.52 -5.95
CA THR A 100 -9.08 10.03 -5.70
C THR A 100 -9.64 9.58 -4.35
N SER A 101 -9.11 8.49 -3.79
CA SER A 101 -9.38 8.04 -2.42
C SER A 101 -8.16 7.38 -1.82
N ILE A 102 -7.99 7.50 -0.49
CA ILE A 102 -6.88 6.86 0.22
C ILE A 102 -7.32 6.43 1.62
N THR A 103 -6.99 5.20 1.99
CA THR A 103 -7.19 4.65 3.33
C THR A 103 -5.86 4.17 3.87
N VAL A 104 -5.50 4.62 5.07
CA VAL A 104 -4.36 4.12 5.83
C VAL A 104 -4.88 3.31 7.02
N ARG A 105 -4.67 1.99 7.01
CA ARG A 105 -4.91 1.10 8.15
C ARG A 105 -3.60 0.93 8.91
N MET A 106 -3.60 1.18 10.21
CA MET A 106 -2.40 1.10 11.02
C MET A 106 -2.64 0.84 12.49
N ASP A 107 -1.64 0.23 13.12
CA ASP A 107 -1.50 0.28 14.57
C ASP A 107 -0.95 1.66 15.01
N PRO A 108 -1.64 2.38 15.91
CA PRO A 108 -1.16 3.67 16.41
C PRO A 108 0.07 3.56 17.33
N ASN A 109 0.34 2.39 17.92
CA ASN A 109 1.47 2.14 18.83
C ASN A 109 2.05 0.74 18.58
N PRO A 110 2.60 0.44 17.39
CA PRO A 110 2.92 -0.92 16.99
C PRO A 110 3.78 -1.59 18.07
N CYS A 111 4.90 -0.99 18.46
CA CYS A 111 5.83 -1.53 19.46
C CYS A 111 5.35 -1.54 20.92
N ARG A 112 4.13 -1.04 21.21
CA ARG A 112 3.51 -0.96 22.55
C ARG A 112 4.36 -0.25 23.62
N ASN A 113 5.36 0.53 23.22
CA ASN A 113 6.29 1.21 24.12
C ASN A 113 6.28 2.74 23.96
N TRP A 114 5.36 3.29 23.16
CA TRP A 114 5.26 4.73 22.95
C TRP A 114 4.28 5.40 23.91
N GLU A 115 4.64 6.63 24.27
CA GLU A 115 3.77 7.53 25.01
C GLU A 115 2.73 8.19 24.09
N LYS A 116 1.64 8.68 24.71
CA LYS A 116 0.52 9.35 24.01
C LYS A 116 0.95 10.44 23.01
N PRO A 117 1.94 11.30 23.27
CA PRO A 117 2.38 12.30 22.30
C PRO A 117 2.93 11.68 21.00
N LYS A 118 3.76 10.63 21.10
CA LYS A 118 4.34 9.94 19.94
C LYS A 118 3.27 9.24 19.10
N ILE A 119 2.28 8.64 19.76
CA ILE A 119 1.13 8.03 19.09
C ILE A 119 0.35 9.08 18.29
N LYS A 120 0.07 10.22 18.91
CA LYS A 120 -0.62 11.34 18.26
C LYS A 120 0.16 11.88 17.07
N GLU A 121 1.48 12.03 17.22
CA GLU A 121 2.37 12.47 16.15
C GLU A 121 2.35 11.51 14.94
N ARG A 122 2.44 10.19 15.17
CA ARG A 122 2.32 9.19 14.09
C ARG A 122 1.02 9.35 13.33
N ILE A 123 -0.12 9.43 14.02
CA ILE A 123 -1.43 9.62 13.38
C ILE A 123 -1.45 10.90 12.56
N GLN A 124 -0.97 12.02 13.12
CA GLN A 124 -0.95 13.30 12.43
C GLN A 124 -0.05 13.29 11.18
N ASN A 125 1.08 12.61 11.22
CA ASN A 125 1.99 12.51 10.07
C ASN A 125 1.32 11.76 8.91
N TRP A 126 0.64 10.65 9.19
CA TRP A 126 -0.12 9.92 8.16
C TRP A 126 -1.32 10.71 7.64
N GLN A 127 -2.04 11.45 8.50
CA GLN A 127 -3.11 12.35 8.07
C GLN A 127 -2.59 13.40 7.08
N LYS A 128 -1.49 14.08 7.41
CA LYS A 128 -0.89 15.09 6.54
C LYS A 128 -0.48 14.51 5.19
N LEU A 129 0.14 13.33 5.18
CA LEU A 129 0.52 12.65 3.94
C LEU A 129 -0.70 12.41 3.04
N MET A 130 -1.75 11.78 3.58
CA MET A 130 -2.96 11.48 2.82
C MET A 130 -3.60 12.75 2.26
N THR A 131 -3.77 13.80 3.08
CA THR A 131 -4.32 15.09 2.65
C THR A 131 -3.48 15.74 1.56
N SER A 132 -2.15 15.54 1.55
CA SER A 132 -1.27 16.08 0.51
C SER A 132 -1.28 15.28 -0.80
N MET A 133 -1.67 14.00 -0.74
CA MET A 133 -1.59 13.08 -1.88
C MET A 133 -2.95 12.84 -2.56
N CYS A 134 -4.05 12.93 -1.82
CA CYS A 134 -5.40 12.69 -2.32
C CYS A 134 -5.99 13.99 -2.89
N GLU A 135 -6.49 13.93 -4.13
CA GLU A 135 -7.12 15.06 -4.82
C GLU A 135 -8.35 15.58 -4.05
N PHE A 136 -9.08 14.66 -3.42
CA PHE A 136 -10.25 14.95 -2.57
C PHE A 136 -9.93 14.55 -1.12
N PRO A 137 -9.44 15.46 -0.27
CA PRO A 137 -9.05 15.15 1.11
C PRO A 137 -10.16 14.51 1.96
N GLU A 138 -11.43 14.81 1.66
CA GLU A 138 -12.60 14.20 2.29
C GLU A 138 -12.71 12.69 2.07
N ASN A 139 -12.06 12.16 1.01
CA ASN A 139 -11.99 10.73 0.72
C ASN A 139 -10.77 10.06 1.38
N SER A 140 -10.08 10.76 2.27
CA SER A 140 -8.98 10.22 3.06
C SER A 140 -9.47 9.65 4.39
N LYS A 141 -9.10 8.41 4.72
CA LYS A 141 -9.52 7.74 5.95
C LYS A 141 -8.36 7.07 6.68
N ILE A 142 -8.29 7.24 8.00
CA ILE A 142 -7.46 6.39 8.88
C ILE A 142 -8.33 5.34 9.55
N ILE A 143 -7.85 4.12 9.54
CA ILE A 143 -8.39 3.00 10.32
C ILE A 143 -7.33 2.64 11.35
N LEU A 144 -7.66 2.84 12.63
CA LEU A 144 -6.80 2.39 13.73
C LEU A 144 -7.10 0.92 14.00
N ASP A 145 -6.06 0.10 13.91
CA ASP A 145 -6.18 -1.33 14.07
C ASP A 145 -4.99 -1.88 14.85
N SER A 146 -5.25 -2.34 16.08
CA SER A 146 -4.22 -2.96 16.92
C SER A 146 -3.86 -4.38 16.48
N ASN A 147 -4.61 -4.95 15.54
CA ASN A 147 -4.47 -6.30 15.02
C ASN A 147 -4.14 -6.24 13.52
N MET A 148 -3.02 -5.61 13.17
CA MET A 148 -2.51 -5.56 11.79
C MET A 148 -2.19 -6.95 11.17
N LEU A 149 -2.27 -8.04 11.95
CA LEU A 149 -1.95 -9.41 11.54
C LEU A 149 -3.15 -10.22 10.99
N SER A 150 -4.24 -9.57 10.58
CA SER A 150 -5.44 -10.24 10.05
C SER A 150 -5.63 -10.05 8.56
#